data_AF-A0AAJ4JXK0-F1
#
_entry.id   AF-A0AAJ4JXK0-F1
#
_cell.length_a   1.000
_cell.length_b   1.000
_cell.length_c   1.000
_cell.angle_alpha   90.00
_cell.angle_beta   90.00
_cell.angle_gamma   90.00
#
_symmetry.space_group_name_H-M   'P 1'
#
loop_
_entity.id
_entity.type
_entity.pdbx_description
1 polymer ?
#
loop_
_entity_poly.entity_id
_entity_poly.type
_entity_poly.pdbx_seq_one_letter_code
_entity_poly.pdbx_strand_id
1 'polypeptide(L)'
;MHSVIVGSTASGKTQGIVLPTIYLNGKSTTKPTMIITDPKGEMYNLTSGYLAENGYKIKVIDFCNLEKGNTWNPLKLIYDDFIKMIMTNKEKEKIKWKIKYQDKIRSLSRMLINKNPEDEFWNESTSMIIQGIILAILEDYEDKINKNNLITEIEETLN
;
A
#
# COMPACT_ATOMS: atom_id res chain seq x y z
N MET A 1 -7.74 -0.67 22.14
CA MET A 1 -6.76 -0.18 23.13
C MET A 1 -5.51 0.22 22.37
N HIS A 2 -5.00 1.44 22.57
CA HIS A 2 -3.73 1.89 21.99
C HIS A 2 -2.74 2.13 23.14
N SER A 3 -1.49 1.71 22.98
CA SER A 3 -0.45 1.88 23.99
C SER A 3 0.81 2.50 23.37
N VAL A 4 1.51 3.30 24.16
CA VAL A 4 2.82 3.87 23.82
C VAL A 4 3.80 3.46 24.92
N ILE A 5 4.93 2.86 24.52
CA ILE A 5 5.96 2.40 25.45
C ILE A 5 7.22 3.23 25.23
N VAL A 6 7.62 4.00 26.24
CA VAL A 6 8.79 4.88 26.19
C VAL A 6 9.84 4.39 27.18
N GLY A 7 11.11 4.43 26.77
CA GLY A 7 12.24 4.05 27.61
C GLY A 7 13.56 4.27 26.87
N SER A 8 14.67 4.33 27.60
CA SER A 8 16.01 4.50 27.02
C SER A 8 16.46 3.31 26.16
N THR A 9 17.51 3.48 25.37
CA THR A 9 18.17 2.34 24.68
C THR A 9 18.61 1.30 25.71
N ALA A 10 18.48 0.02 25.36
CA ALA A 10 18.74 -1.12 26.26
C ALA A 10 17.85 -1.23 27.51
N SER A 11 16.77 -0.43 27.62
CA SER A 11 15.80 -0.55 28.73
C SER A 11 14.88 -1.79 28.65
N GLY A 12 15.17 -2.74 27.77
CA GLY A 12 14.42 -3.99 27.64
C GLY A 12 13.07 -3.90 26.92
N LYS A 13 12.67 -2.77 26.30
CA LYS A 13 11.34 -2.63 25.62
C LYS A 13 11.02 -3.79 24.66
N THR A 14 12.01 -4.18 23.85
CA THR A 14 11.87 -5.26 22.87
C THR A 14 11.61 -6.60 23.55
N GLN A 15 12.42 -6.94 24.55
CA GLN A 15 12.36 -8.23 25.25
C GLN A 15 11.16 -8.32 26.22
N GLY A 16 10.83 -7.22 26.88
CA GLY A 16 9.79 -7.19 27.91
C GLY A 16 8.38 -6.99 27.37
N ILE A 17 8.21 -6.38 26.19
CA ILE A 17 6.87 -6.03 25.67
C ILE A 17 6.67 -6.52 24.23
N VAL A 18 7.56 -6.16 23.30
CA VAL A 18 7.34 -6.42 21.87
C VAL A 18 7.32 -7.92 21.56
N LEU A 19 8.39 -8.64 21.94
CA LEU A 19 8.50 -10.08 21.70
C LEU A 19 7.38 -10.87 22.39
N PRO A 20 7.10 -10.69 23.71
CA PRO A 20 5.97 -11.34 24.35
C PRO A 20 4.64 -11.10 23.63
N THR A 21 4.39 -9.87 23.17
CA THR A 21 3.18 -9.51 22.42
C THR A 21 3.07 -10.31 21.11
N ILE A 22 4.17 -10.40 20.35
CA ILE A 22 4.22 -11.19 19.11
C ILE A 22 3.96 -12.67 19.39
N TYR A 23 4.62 -13.24 20.40
CA TYR A 23 4.44 -14.66 20.74
C TYR A 23 3.02 -14.98 21.23
N LEU A 24 2.43 -14.10 22.05
CA LEU A 24 1.04 -14.22 22.50
C LEU A 24 0.06 -14.18 21.33
N ASN A 25 0.22 -13.21 20.42
CA ASN A 25 -0.58 -13.15 19.19
C ASN A 25 -0.40 -14.40 18.33
N GLY A 26 0.83 -14.90 18.21
CA GLY A 26 1.16 -16.14 17.51
C GLY A 26 0.37 -17.35 18.00
N LYS A 27 0.16 -17.47 19.33
CA LYS A 27 -0.64 -18.55 19.94
C LYS A 27 -2.15 -18.33 19.84
N SER A 28 -2.59 -17.09 19.60
CA SER A 28 -4.01 -16.78 19.57
C SER A 28 -4.74 -17.57 18.49
N THR A 29 -5.90 -18.12 18.82
CA THR A 29 -6.80 -18.79 17.87
C THR A 29 -7.39 -17.82 16.86
N THR A 30 -7.52 -16.54 17.21
CA THR A 30 -8.03 -15.48 16.30
C THR A 30 -7.04 -15.09 15.22
N LYS A 31 -5.76 -15.44 15.38
CA LYS A 31 -4.67 -15.16 14.43
C LYS A 31 -4.68 -13.71 13.90
N PRO A 32 -4.55 -12.68 14.76
CA PRO A 32 -4.62 -11.30 14.33
C PRO A 32 -3.47 -10.94 13.38
N THR A 33 -3.76 -10.17 12.34
CA THR A 33 -2.75 -9.63 11.42
C THR A 33 -1.78 -8.72 12.18
N MET A 34 -0.48 -8.94 11.97
CA MET A 34 0.59 -8.14 12.57
C MET A 34 1.35 -7.39 11.48
N ILE A 35 1.55 -6.10 11.69
CA ILE A 35 2.44 -5.24 10.88
C ILE A 35 3.52 -4.74 11.83
N ILE A 36 4.77 -5.07 11.52
CA ILE A 36 5.92 -4.78 12.38
C ILE A 36 6.93 -3.98 11.55
N THR A 37 7.28 -2.79 12.01
CA THR A 37 8.39 -2.02 11.45
C THR A 37 9.69 -2.47 12.13
N ASP A 38 10.59 -3.09 11.36
CA ASP A 38 11.83 -3.66 11.88
C ASP A 38 13.05 -3.14 11.11
N PRO A 39 13.58 -1.95 11.46
CA PRO A 39 14.72 -1.35 10.77
C PRO A 39 16.01 -2.19 10.84
N LYS A 40 16.12 -3.11 11.81
CA LYS A 40 17.33 -3.91 12.04
C LYS A 40 17.21 -5.36 11.57
N GLY A 41 16.00 -5.84 11.29
CA GLY A 41 15.73 -7.24 10.97
C GLY A 41 15.76 -8.19 12.17
N GLU A 42 15.94 -7.69 13.39
CA GLU A 42 16.04 -8.50 14.60
C GLU A 42 14.71 -9.23 14.90
N MET A 43 13.58 -8.54 14.73
CA MET A 43 12.26 -9.11 15.01
C MET A 43 11.91 -10.17 13.99
N TYR A 44 12.21 -9.93 12.71
CA TYR A 44 12.02 -10.91 11.66
C TYR A 44 12.82 -12.18 11.95
N ASN A 45 14.12 -12.06 12.24
CA ASN A 45 14.98 -13.21 12.51
C ASN A 45 14.54 -14.01 13.74
N LEU A 46 14.06 -13.35 14.80
CA LEU A 46 13.65 -14.02 16.05
C LEU A 46 12.25 -14.64 15.99
N THR A 47 11.33 -14.09 15.20
CA THR A 47 9.90 -14.42 15.32
C THR A 47 9.27 -15.03 14.06
N SER A 48 9.84 -14.81 12.88
CA SER A 48 9.20 -15.21 11.61
C SER A 48 8.98 -16.73 11.50
N GLY A 49 9.98 -17.54 11.86
CA GLY A 49 9.87 -19.01 11.86
C GLY A 49 8.76 -19.50 12.78
N TYR A 50 8.76 -19.03 14.03
CA TYR A 50 7.71 -19.35 15.00
C TYR A 50 6.31 -18.96 14.50
N LEU A 51 6.16 -17.77 13.92
CA LEU A 51 4.88 -17.32 13.39
C LEU A 51 4.42 -18.19 12.20
N ALA A 52 5.35 -18.55 11.31
CA ALA A 52 5.07 -19.44 10.18
C ALA A 52 4.60 -20.83 10.64
N GLU A 53 5.27 -21.42 11.64
CA GLU A 53 4.85 -22.68 12.28
C GLU A 53 3.46 -22.58 12.92
N ASN A 54 3.11 -21.40 13.43
CA ASN A 54 1.79 -21.09 13.95
C ASN A 54 0.78 -20.69 12.85
N GLY A 55 1.05 -20.97 11.57
CA GLY A 55 0.11 -20.78 10.47
C GLY A 55 -0.01 -19.34 9.96
N TYR A 56 0.90 -18.44 10.33
CA TYR A 56 0.94 -17.10 9.76
C TYR A 56 1.59 -17.09 8.38
N LYS A 57 0.99 -16.34 7.46
CA LYS A 57 1.63 -16.01 6.18
C LYS A 57 2.60 -14.85 6.38
N ILE A 58 3.90 -15.15 6.32
CA ILE A 58 4.94 -14.13 6.49
C ILE A 58 5.13 -13.36 5.18
N LYS A 59 5.12 -12.04 5.28
CA LYS A 59 5.42 -11.10 4.20
C LYS A 59 6.44 -10.09 4.68
N VAL A 60 7.48 -9.86 3.88
CA VAL A 60 8.59 -8.96 4.21
C VAL A 60 8.71 -7.95 3.09
N ILE A 61 8.76 -6.66 3.43
CA ILE A 61 9.09 -5.60 2.47
C ILE A 61 10.43 -5.03 2.92
N ASP A 62 11.50 -5.40 2.21
CA ASP A 62 12.85 -4.90 2.47
C ASP A 62 13.14 -3.71 1.55
N PHE A 63 13.17 -2.51 2.13
CA PHE A 63 13.44 -1.28 1.39
C PHE A 63 14.94 -1.06 1.13
N CYS A 64 15.82 -1.78 1.82
CA CYS A 64 17.27 -1.72 1.61
C CYS A 64 17.72 -2.68 0.51
N ASN A 65 17.08 -3.85 0.42
CA ASN A 65 17.33 -4.82 -0.64
C ASN A 65 16.02 -5.26 -1.31
N LEU A 66 15.67 -4.57 -2.40
CA LEU A 66 14.42 -4.78 -3.13
C LEU A 66 14.32 -6.16 -3.82
N GLU A 67 15.45 -6.85 -4.01
CA GLU A 67 15.47 -8.21 -4.57
C GLU A 67 15.09 -9.27 -3.52
N LYS A 68 15.14 -8.92 -2.23
CA LYS A 68 14.81 -9.80 -1.12
C LYS A 68 13.39 -9.59 -0.64
N GLY A 69 12.70 -10.69 -0.36
CA GLY A 69 11.36 -10.67 0.21
C GLY A 69 10.26 -10.40 -0.81
N ASN A 70 9.29 -9.57 -0.44
CA ASN A 70 8.12 -9.26 -1.23
C ASN A 70 8.16 -7.81 -1.71
N THR A 71 7.76 -7.62 -2.95
CA THR A 71 7.60 -6.29 -3.54
C THR A 71 6.25 -5.71 -3.19
N TRP A 72 6.21 -4.38 -3.07
CA TRP A 72 4.98 -3.63 -2.88
C TRP A 72 4.95 -2.44 -3.83
N ASN A 73 3.91 -2.39 -4.66
CA ASN A 73 3.66 -1.24 -5.52
C ASN A 73 2.54 -0.38 -4.89
N PRO A 74 2.85 0.83 -4.38
CA PRO A 74 1.85 1.72 -3.79
C PRO A 74 0.78 2.18 -4.79
N LEU A 75 1.08 2.18 -6.09
CA LEU A 75 0.12 2.55 -7.14
C LEU A 75 -0.86 1.43 -7.48
N LYS A 76 -0.59 0.17 -7.08
CA LYS A 76 -1.44 -0.97 -7.43
C LYS A 76 -2.88 -0.80 -6.97
N LEU A 77 -3.10 -0.26 -5.77
CA LEU A 77 -4.44 -0.05 -5.22
C LEU A 77 -5.21 1.08 -5.91
N ILE A 78 -4.50 2.06 -6.47
CA ILE A 78 -5.08 3.12 -7.29
C ILE A 78 -5.49 2.53 -8.63
N TYR A 79 -4.56 1.82 -9.28
CA TYR A 79 -4.78 1.13 -10.53
C TYR A 79 -5.96 0.16 -10.45
N ASP A 80 -6.07 -0.66 -9.41
CA ASP A 80 -7.16 -1.64 -9.29
C ASP A 80 -8.55 -1.00 -9.19
N ASP A 81 -8.65 0.15 -8.51
CA ASP A 81 -9.92 0.86 -8.42
C ASP A 81 -10.22 1.64 -9.71
N PHE A 82 -9.18 2.13 -10.39
CA PHE A 82 -9.30 2.73 -11.71
C PHE A 82 -9.80 1.71 -12.76
N ILE A 83 -9.24 0.50 -12.79
CA ILE A 83 -9.70 -0.57 -13.69
C ILE A 83 -11.14 -0.96 -13.40
N LYS A 84 -11.54 -1.06 -12.11
CA LYS A 84 -12.93 -1.30 -11.76
C LYS A 84 -13.86 -0.17 -12.24
N MET A 85 -13.41 1.08 -12.22
CA MET A 85 -14.17 2.18 -12.80
C MET A 85 -14.40 1.96 -14.30
N ILE A 86 -13.34 1.66 -15.07
CA ILE A 86 -13.42 1.46 -16.53
C ILE A 86 -14.32 0.27 -16.88
N MET A 87 -14.16 -0.86 -16.19
CA MET A 87 -14.89 -2.10 -16.50
C MET A 87 -16.36 -2.07 -16.06
N THR A 88 -16.79 -1.07 -15.30
CA THR A 88 -18.15 -1.02 -14.76
C THR A 88 -19.08 -0.22 -15.66
N ASN A 89 -20.15 -0.87 -16.14
CA ASN A 89 -21.18 -0.24 -16.97
C ASN A 89 -22.26 0.54 -16.19
N LYS A 90 -22.27 0.43 -14.86
CA LYS A 90 -23.24 1.11 -13.99
C LYS A 90 -22.72 2.47 -13.54
N GLU A 91 -23.41 3.54 -13.93
CA GLU A 91 -22.99 4.92 -13.66
C GLU A 91 -22.71 5.19 -12.16
N LYS A 92 -23.60 4.73 -11.27
CA LYS A 92 -23.43 4.91 -9.82
C LYS A 92 -22.17 4.24 -9.28
N GLU A 93 -21.83 3.05 -9.78
CA GLU A 93 -20.63 2.32 -9.37
C GLU A 93 -19.38 2.94 -9.98
N LYS A 94 -19.46 3.45 -11.22
CA LYS A 94 -18.38 4.20 -11.87
C LYS A 94 -17.98 5.42 -11.06
N ILE A 95 -18.95 6.24 -10.64
CA ILE A 95 -18.71 7.41 -9.75
C ILE A 95 -18.07 6.98 -8.43
N LYS A 96 -18.55 5.89 -7.81
CA LYS A 96 -17.99 5.36 -6.57
C LYS A 96 -16.52 4.97 -6.70
N TRP A 97 -16.15 4.25 -7.76
CA TRP A 97 -14.76 3.86 -7.99
C TRP A 97 -13.88 5.08 -8.34
N LYS A 98 -14.44 6.04 -9.07
CA LYS A 98 -13.78 7.32 -9.37
C LYS A 98 -13.35 8.05 -8.10
N ILE A 99 -14.27 8.25 -7.16
CA ILE A 99 -13.98 8.89 -5.87
C ILE A 99 -12.90 8.10 -5.12
N LYS A 100 -13.00 6.77 -5.08
CA LYS A 100 -12.04 5.93 -4.35
C LYS A 100 -10.61 6.03 -4.86
N TYR A 101 -10.37 5.90 -6.17
CA TYR A 101 -8.99 5.96 -6.66
C TYR A 101 -8.45 7.39 -6.55
N GLN A 102 -9.27 8.42 -6.73
CA GLN A 102 -8.86 9.82 -6.54
C GLN A 102 -8.46 10.11 -5.08
N ASP A 103 -9.23 9.62 -4.10
CA ASP A 103 -8.87 9.74 -2.69
C ASP A 103 -7.56 9.03 -2.35
N LYS A 104 -7.32 7.86 -2.96
CA LYS A 104 -6.04 7.14 -2.80
C LYS A 104 -4.87 7.91 -3.42
N ILE A 105 -5.05 8.51 -4.61
CA ILE A 105 -4.05 9.38 -5.24
C ILE A 105 -3.70 10.54 -4.31
N ARG A 106 -4.71 11.23 -3.77
CA ARG A 106 -4.50 12.34 -2.82
C ARG A 106 -3.79 11.89 -1.55
N SER A 107 -4.20 10.76 -0.97
CA SER A 107 -3.58 10.20 0.23
C SER A 107 -2.11 9.85 0.00
N LEU A 108 -1.82 9.11 -1.07
CA LEU A 108 -0.46 8.72 -1.45
C LEU A 108 0.41 9.96 -1.71
N SER A 109 -0.10 10.93 -2.45
CA SER A 109 0.64 12.17 -2.77
C SER A 109 1.04 12.92 -1.50
N ARG A 110 0.13 13.02 -0.52
CA ARG A 110 0.42 13.64 0.78
C ARG A 110 1.39 12.84 1.65
N MET A 111 1.45 11.51 1.48
CA MET A 111 2.40 10.66 2.18
C MET A 111 3.82 10.75 1.60
N LEU A 112 3.95 11.02 0.31
CA LEU A 112 5.24 11.07 -0.38
C LEU A 112 6.02 12.38 -0.12
N ILE A 113 5.38 13.38 0.48
CA ILE A 113 5.97 14.70 0.71
C ILE A 113 6.58 14.75 2.10
N ASN A 114 7.83 15.19 2.17
CA ASN A 114 8.45 15.59 3.43
C ASN A 114 7.90 16.97 3.84
N LYS A 115 6.83 16.97 4.63
CA LYS A 115 6.10 18.18 4.96
C LYS A 115 6.98 19.15 5.76
N ASN A 116 7.12 20.37 5.25
CA ASN A 116 7.64 21.48 6.03
C ASN A 116 6.46 22.23 6.69
N PRO A 117 6.29 22.23 8.02
CA PRO A 117 5.15 22.86 8.69
C PRO A 117 5.03 24.36 8.41
N GLU A 118 6.14 25.02 8.14
CA GLU A 118 6.19 26.47 7.88
C GLU A 118 5.81 26.81 6.43
N ASP A 119 5.72 25.81 5.56
CA ASP A 119 5.60 25.99 4.13
C ASP A 119 4.45 25.20 3.52
N GLU A 120 3.24 25.57 3.90
CA GLU A 120 2.01 24.93 3.45
C GLU A 120 1.81 25.05 1.93
N PHE A 121 2.21 26.19 1.34
CA PHE A 121 2.09 26.42 -0.09
C PHE A 121 2.91 25.41 -0.90
N TRP A 122 4.19 25.22 -0.57
CA TRP A 122 5.05 24.29 -1.31
C TRP A 122 4.65 22.83 -1.05
N ASN A 123 4.16 22.51 0.15
CA ASN A 123 3.61 21.18 0.45
C ASN A 123 2.38 20.85 -0.42
N GLU A 124 1.39 21.74 -0.47
CA GLU A 124 0.18 21.48 -1.25
C GLU A 124 0.46 21.53 -2.76
N SER A 125 1.29 22.47 -3.22
CA SER A 125 1.69 22.53 -4.64
C SER A 125 2.39 21.26 -5.10
N THR A 126 3.33 20.73 -4.30
CA THR A 126 4.00 19.46 -4.60
C THR A 126 3.01 18.30 -4.65
N SER A 127 2.06 18.26 -3.70
CA SER A 127 0.98 17.26 -3.69
C SER A 127 0.15 17.31 -4.95
N MET A 128 -0.24 18.51 -5.40
CA MET A 128 -1.03 18.69 -6.62
C MET A 128 -0.27 18.22 -7.87
N ILE A 129 1.03 18.52 -7.97
CA ILE A 129 1.87 18.05 -9.09
C ILE A 129 1.94 16.52 -9.12
N ILE A 130 2.19 15.88 -7.98
CA ILE A 130 2.24 14.40 -7.90
C ILE A 130 0.89 13.80 -8.30
N GLN A 131 -0.22 14.37 -7.82
CA GLN A 131 -1.57 13.92 -8.19
C GLN A 131 -1.79 14.03 -9.70
N GLY A 132 -1.40 15.16 -10.30
CA GLY A 132 -1.50 15.39 -11.74
C GLY A 132 -0.69 14.39 -12.57
N ILE A 133 0.54 14.08 -12.15
CA ILE A 133 1.37 13.07 -12.82
C ILE A 133 0.71 11.69 -12.75
N ILE A 134 0.23 11.27 -11.59
CA ILE A 134 -0.42 9.95 -11.44
C ILE A 134 -1.69 9.89 -12.30
N LEU A 135 -2.50 10.95 -12.32
CA LEU A 135 -3.70 11.02 -13.16
C LEU A 135 -3.36 10.93 -14.64
N ALA A 136 -2.35 11.68 -15.11
CA ALA A 136 -1.91 11.64 -16.50
C ALA A 136 -1.47 10.24 -16.93
N ILE A 137 -0.78 9.49 -16.06
CA ILE A 137 -0.39 8.09 -16.32
C ILE A 137 -1.63 7.19 -16.46
N LEU A 138 -2.66 7.40 -15.64
CA LEU A 138 -3.89 6.62 -15.71
C LEU A 138 -4.71 6.94 -16.97
N GLU A 139 -4.81 8.21 -17.34
CA GLU A 139 -5.49 8.66 -18.56
C GLU A 139 -4.82 8.09 -19.83
N ASP A 140 -3.48 8.16 -19.92
CA ASP A 140 -2.72 7.52 -21.01
C ASP A 140 -2.98 6.00 -21.08
N TYR A 141 -3.20 5.35 -19.94
CA TYR A 141 -3.53 3.93 -19.90
C TYR A 141 -4.97 3.65 -20.38
N GLU A 142 -5.95 4.48 -20.02
CA GLU A 142 -7.33 4.37 -20.50
C GLU A 142 -7.44 4.58 -22.01
N ASP A 143 -6.73 5.57 -22.55
CA ASP A 143 -6.67 5.81 -24.00
C ASP A 143 -6.13 4.58 -24.76
N LYS A 144 -5.09 3.93 -24.23
CA LYS A 144 -4.54 2.69 -24.80
C LYS A 144 -5.53 1.53 -24.78
N ILE A 145 -6.27 1.35 -23.68
CA ILE A 145 -7.31 0.33 -23.59
C ILE A 145 -8.41 0.58 -24.63
N ASN A 146 -8.91 1.81 -24.68
CA ASN A 146 -10.00 2.18 -25.59
C ASN A 146 -9.60 1.98 -27.06
N LYS A 147 -8.35 2.33 -27.41
CA LYS A 147 -7.82 2.12 -28.76
C LYS A 147 -7.70 0.63 -29.12
N ASN A 148 -7.25 -0.21 -28.19
CA ASN A 148 -7.15 -1.65 -28.41
C ASN A 148 -8.53 -2.29 -28.59
N ASN A 149 -9.52 -1.91 -27.79
CA ASN A 149 -10.89 -2.41 -27.93
C ASN A 149 -11.49 -2.05 -29.30
N LEU A 150 -11.26 -0.81 -29.79
CA LEU A 150 -11.69 -0.41 -31.13
C LEU A 150 -11.08 -1.27 -32.24
N ILE A 151 -9.79 -1.61 -32.14
CA ILE A 151 -9.11 -2.45 -33.13
C ILE A 151 -9.73 -3.85 -33.16
N THR A 152 -9.98 -4.45 -32.00
CA THR A 152 -10.63 -5.76 -31.88
C THR A 152 -12.03 -5.75 -32.48
N GLU A 153 -12.85 -4.73 -32.21
CA GLU A 153 -14.21 -4.61 -32.79
C GLU A 153 -14.20 -4.52 -34.32
N ILE A 154 -13.22 -3.81 -34.90
CA ILE A 154 -13.05 -3.72 -36.36
C ILE A 154 -12.66 -5.08 -36.95
N GLU A 155 -11.75 -5.81 -36.31
CA GLU A 155 -11.32 -7.15 -36.75
C GLU A 155 -12.47 -8.18 -36.68
N GLU A 156 -13.33 -8.10 -35.67
CA GLU A 156 -14.53 -8.95 -35.55
C GLU A 156 -15.59 -8.63 -36.60
N THR A 157 -15.70 -7.37 -37.05
CA THR A 157 -16.68 -6.94 -38.05
C THR A 157 -16.27 -7.29 -39.49
N LEU A 158 -14.97 -7.52 -39.73
CA LEU A 158 -14.40 -7.84 -41.04
C LEU A 158 -14.32 -9.35 -41.35
N ASN A 159 -14.59 -10.20 -40.36
CA ASN A 159 -14.70 -11.67 -40.51
C ASN A 159 -16.17 -12.13 -40.56
#